data_AF-A0A9N9SZF8-F1
#
_entry.id   AF-A0A9N9SZF8-F1
#
_cell.length_a   1.000
_cell.length_b   1.000
_cell.length_c   1.000
_cell.angle_alpha   90.00
_cell.angle_beta   90.00
_cell.angle_gamma   90.00
#
_symmetry.space_group_name_H-M   'P 1'
#
loop_
_entity.id
_entity.type
_entity.pdbx_description
1 polymer ?
#
loop_
_entity_poly.entity_id
_entity_poly.type
_entity_poly.pdbx_seq_one_letter_code
_entity_poly.pdbx_strand_id
1 'polypeptide(L)'
;MSSSDFLNLKEEFSSGSCTTMFPWTPLPQRRHLNFVKQENKDLKSKDQSERLYPNCDCTVWMRSCEEEITNPITGKVTGIIPNWLNGSLIRNGPGSLKVGNEEFTHLFDSSALLHRFGIKNGNVEYSCRFVQSEVFKKNWAANRIVTCAFGTKIVEDPCHSIFKRIAAIFQDSSDNSMISVYPFGDELYAFGETPKIHKINSDTLETEDKVAISDYVSIVHHTSHPHILNDGTIYNLGLSVRPTGLYHSIIEFGKHENGSSKQMFEEAQIVASISARWQLNPSYMHTFGITENYYILVEQPLSISIPGMISSKLNAEPLASCFRWFHEEYTRISIISRSTNKVYKTYLAKSFFYLHIINQYEFENHLVLDICMYNDPAMLDCMYIETMKSMQTNSDYAKMFRGRPGRFVLPLNPNSNTDKNNNLIGIKNTRAEAYYMSDGNIFVKPEKLCNLGCETPRIHYEKYLGKPYKYFYAISSDVDTEIPGTLIKVDVESKTAKTWGEPNCYPSEPIFVPSPEPKSEDDGVVLSAMVWGEEDTNHVGLLVLDGESFTELGRAEFNTPSPAPKCLHGWFLPSKE
;
A
#
# COMPACT_ATOMS: atom_id res chain seq x y z
N MET A 1 -0.02 55.07 52.96
CA MET A 1 1.30 55.38 53.54
C MET A 1 2.18 54.18 53.29
N SER A 2 3.40 54.23 52.77
CA SER A 2 4.21 55.20 52.02
C SER A 2 5.57 54.51 51.97
N SER A 3 6.19 54.36 50.81
CA SER A 3 7.66 54.48 50.70
C SER A 3 8.04 54.58 49.22
N SER A 4 8.51 55.78 48.90
CA SER A 4 9.34 56.21 47.79
C SER A 4 10.59 55.30 47.63
N ASP A 5 11.33 55.23 46.53
CA ASP A 5 11.83 56.32 45.70
C ASP A 5 12.21 55.87 44.28
N PHE A 6 12.22 56.89 43.42
CA PHE A 6 12.39 56.91 41.98
C PHE A 6 13.83 56.63 41.53
N LEU A 7 13.96 55.89 40.42
CA LEU A 7 15.12 55.92 39.53
C LEU A 7 14.69 56.55 38.21
N ASN A 8 15.31 57.67 37.87
CA ASN A 8 15.15 58.35 36.59
C ASN A 8 16.52 58.88 36.20
N LEU A 9 17.14 58.29 35.18
CA LEU A 9 18.15 58.93 34.34
C LEU A 9 18.10 58.28 32.96
N LYS A 10 17.54 59.05 32.01
CA LYS A 10 17.83 59.03 30.56
C LYS A 10 19.36 59.24 30.38
N GLU A 11 20.02 58.83 29.30
CA GLU A 11 19.83 59.33 27.93
C GLU A 11 20.72 58.58 26.91
N GLU A 12 20.13 58.33 25.73
CA GLU A 12 20.68 58.40 24.34
C GLU A 12 21.76 57.44 23.74
N PHE A 13 21.26 56.61 22.81
CA PHE A 13 21.72 56.22 21.45
C PHE A 13 23.21 56.30 21.04
N SER A 14 23.76 55.17 20.56
CA SER A 14 23.96 54.91 19.10
C SER A 14 24.74 53.62 18.78
N SER A 15 24.31 52.96 17.70
CA SER A 15 25.02 52.01 16.81
C SER A 15 25.73 50.77 17.37
N GLY A 16 25.29 49.57 16.94
CA GLY A 16 26.11 48.36 17.02
C GLY A 16 25.37 47.03 16.82
N SER A 17 25.24 46.62 15.56
CA SER A 17 25.02 45.26 15.02
C SER A 17 24.61 44.11 15.97
N CYS A 18 23.38 43.63 15.78
CA CYS A 18 22.89 42.33 16.23
C CYS A 18 23.55 41.21 15.41
N THR A 19 24.28 40.30 16.04
CA THR A 19 24.79 39.06 15.41
C THR A 19 23.84 37.91 15.75
N THR A 20 23.00 37.55 14.80
CA THR A 20 22.22 36.32 14.79
C THR A 20 23.11 35.15 14.35
N MET A 21 23.14 34.06 15.12
CA MET A 21 23.84 32.83 14.78
C MET A 21 22.90 31.63 14.89
N PHE A 22 22.17 31.35 13.81
CA PHE A 22 21.72 30.01 13.44
C PHE A 22 22.10 29.85 11.97
N PRO A 23 23.10 29.02 11.61
CA PRO A 23 23.37 28.76 10.21
C PRO A 23 22.23 27.87 9.69
N TRP A 24 21.24 28.50 9.06
CA TRP A 24 20.35 27.85 8.12
C TRP A 24 21.22 27.18 7.06
N THR A 25 21.35 25.86 7.14
CA THR A 25 21.81 25.08 6.00
C THR A 25 20.69 25.12 4.97
N PRO A 26 20.90 25.62 3.76
CA PRO A 26 19.88 25.57 2.72
C PRO A 26 19.51 24.10 2.48
N LEU A 27 18.20 23.79 2.50
CA LEU A 27 17.71 22.48 2.07
C LEU A 27 18.28 22.16 0.67
N PRO A 28 18.74 20.91 0.42
CA PRO A 28 19.18 20.49 -0.91
C PRO A 28 18.15 20.86 -1.98
N GLN A 29 18.64 21.22 -3.17
CA GLN A 29 17.83 21.79 -4.24
C GLN A 29 16.58 20.96 -4.53
N ARG A 30 15.44 21.67 -4.52
CA ARG A 30 14.12 21.21 -4.95
C ARG A 30 14.23 20.61 -6.36
N ARG A 31 13.92 19.33 -6.52
CA ARG A 31 13.19 18.91 -7.72
C ARG A 31 11.72 18.93 -7.35
N HIS A 32 11.00 19.92 -7.88
CA HIS A 32 9.59 19.67 -8.15
C HIS A 32 9.58 18.39 -8.98
N LEU A 33 8.94 17.34 -8.46
CA LEU A 33 8.47 16.29 -9.33
C LEU A 33 7.51 17.01 -10.28
N ASN A 34 7.98 17.32 -11.49
CA ASN A 34 7.13 17.79 -12.57
C ASN A 34 6.32 16.58 -12.99
N PHE A 35 5.28 16.29 -12.20
CA PHE A 35 4.52 15.05 -12.27
C PHE A 35 3.79 14.85 -13.61
N VAL A 36 3.56 15.90 -14.39
CA VAL A 36 3.37 15.83 -15.85
C VAL A 36 3.84 17.17 -16.41
N LYS A 37 5.07 17.24 -16.90
CA LYS A 37 5.53 18.22 -17.90
C LYS A 37 6.87 17.75 -18.46
N GLN A 38 6.87 16.59 -19.11
CA GLN A 38 7.76 16.48 -20.26
C GLN A 38 7.13 17.32 -21.35
N GLU A 39 7.74 18.47 -21.64
CA GLU A 39 7.54 19.13 -22.93
C GLU A 39 7.80 18.08 -24.00
N ASN A 40 6.78 17.81 -24.83
CA ASN A 40 6.88 17.02 -26.05
C ASN A 40 7.99 17.63 -26.92
N LYS A 41 9.24 17.22 -26.70
CA LYS A 41 10.34 17.51 -27.61
C LYS A 41 10.18 16.57 -28.80
N ASP A 42 9.62 17.11 -29.88
CA ASP A 42 9.72 16.64 -31.25
C ASP A 42 9.90 15.12 -31.40
N LEU A 43 8.86 14.36 -31.02
CA LEU A 43 8.64 13.02 -31.54
C LEU A 43 8.30 13.19 -33.03
N LYS A 44 9.34 13.28 -33.87
CA LYS A 44 9.19 13.09 -35.31
C LYS A 44 8.44 11.78 -35.49
N SER A 45 7.30 11.86 -36.18
CA SER A 45 6.45 10.74 -36.57
C SER A 45 7.29 9.63 -37.21
N LYS A 46 7.72 8.68 -36.38
CA LYS A 46 7.96 7.33 -36.83
C LYS A 46 6.61 6.64 -36.77
N ASP A 47 6.31 5.98 -37.87
CA ASP A 47 5.15 5.18 -38.19
C ASP A 47 4.28 4.74 -37.01
N GLN A 48 2.96 4.91 -37.11
CA GLN A 48 1.95 4.49 -36.12
C GLN A 48 1.86 2.94 -35.94
N SER A 49 2.91 2.19 -36.32
CA SER A 49 2.89 0.74 -36.47
C SER A 49 3.61 -0.05 -35.36
N GLU A 50 4.48 0.55 -34.54
CA GLU A 50 5.28 -0.21 -33.56
C GLU A 50 4.81 0.02 -32.10
N ARG A 51 4.03 -0.94 -31.58
CA ARG A 51 3.66 -1.02 -30.16
C ARG A 51 4.89 -1.43 -29.33
N LEU A 52 5.33 -0.60 -28.38
CA LEU A 52 6.50 -0.91 -27.53
C LEU A 52 6.28 -2.09 -26.56
N TYR A 53 5.04 -2.32 -26.14
CA TYR A 53 4.68 -3.39 -25.20
C TYR A 53 3.49 -4.19 -25.76
N PRO A 54 3.66 -4.90 -26.89
CA PRO A 54 2.54 -5.49 -27.64
C PRO A 54 1.75 -6.53 -26.84
N ASN A 55 2.40 -7.21 -25.88
CA ASN A 55 1.80 -8.23 -25.03
C ASN A 55 1.12 -7.66 -23.76
N CYS A 56 1.27 -6.37 -23.50
CA CYS A 56 0.70 -5.71 -22.32
C CYS A 56 -0.51 -4.86 -22.72
N ASP A 57 -1.65 -5.16 -22.12
CA ASP A 57 -2.87 -4.39 -22.23
C ASP A 57 -3.19 -3.74 -20.88
N CYS A 58 -2.93 -2.43 -20.79
CA CYS A 58 -3.23 -1.64 -19.61
C CYS A 58 -4.72 -1.31 -19.46
N THR A 59 -5.56 -1.58 -20.48
CA THR A 59 -6.99 -1.26 -20.42
C THR A 59 -7.73 -2.05 -19.34
N VAL A 60 -7.20 -3.19 -18.89
CA VAL A 60 -7.73 -3.96 -17.75
C VAL A 60 -7.84 -3.13 -16.46
N TRP A 61 -6.98 -2.12 -16.30
CA TRP A 61 -7.03 -1.18 -15.18
C TRP A 61 -7.96 0.03 -15.44
N MET A 62 -8.37 0.25 -16.69
CA MET A 62 -9.17 1.41 -17.10
C MET A 62 -10.65 1.09 -17.31
N ARG A 63 -11.10 -0.11 -16.90
CA ARG A 63 -12.48 -0.54 -17.05
C ARG A 63 -13.38 0.10 -16.00
N SER A 64 -14.62 0.37 -16.41
CA SER A 64 -15.70 0.78 -15.53
C SER A 64 -16.75 -0.32 -15.48
N CYS A 65 -17.05 -0.81 -14.29
CA CYS A 65 -18.25 -1.57 -14.00
C CYS A 65 -19.45 -0.63 -14.15
N GLU A 66 -20.40 -1.01 -15.00
CA GLU A 66 -21.62 -0.23 -15.28
C GLU A 66 -22.85 -0.85 -14.61
N GLU A 67 -22.80 -2.15 -14.31
CA GLU A 67 -23.88 -2.90 -13.66
C GLU A 67 -23.34 -3.80 -12.55
N GLU A 68 -23.86 -3.63 -11.33
CA GLU A 68 -23.55 -4.49 -10.18
C GLU A 68 -24.20 -5.87 -10.33
N ILE A 69 -23.53 -6.92 -9.84
CA ILE A 69 -24.07 -8.26 -9.79
C ILE A 69 -24.43 -8.57 -8.34
N THR A 70 -25.67 -8.23 -7.95
CA THR A 70 -26.17 -8.41 -6.58
C THR A 70 -26.75 -9.81 -6.32
N ASN A 71 -27.29 -10.46 -7.37
CA ASN A 71 -27.64 -11.86 -7.35
C ASN A 71 -26.45 -12.66 -7.91
N PRO A 72 -25.80 -13.53 -7.13
CA PRO A 72 -24.60 -14.23 -7.60
C PRO A 72 -24.87 -15.07 -8.86
N ILE A 73 -23.93 -15.03 -9.79
CA ILE A 73 -23.95 -15.85 -11.00
C ILE A 73 -23.06 -17.08 -10.82
N THR A 74 -23.49 -18.24 -11.32
CA THR A 74 -22.73 -19.49 -11.21
C THR A 74 -21.66 -19.57 -12.31
N GLY A 75 -20.45 -19.97 -11.93
CA GLY A 75 -19.32 -20.07 -12.84
C GLY A 75 -19.27 -21.41 -13.57
N LYS A 76 -18.73 -21.39 -14.78
CA LYS A 76 -18.36 -22.61 -15.50
C LYS A 76 -17.02 -23.11 -14.97
N VAL A 77 -17.04 -24.24 -14.26
CA VAL A 77 -15.83 -24.84 -13.70
C VAL A 77 -15.13 -25.74 -14.72
N THR A 78 -13.81 -25.59 -14.84
CA THR A 78 -12.92 -26.50 -15.58
C THR A 78 -11.79 -26.95 -14.64
N GLY A 79 -11.32 -28.19 -14.81
CA GLY A 79 -10.38 -28.80 -13.86
C GLY A 79 -11.04 -29.21 -12.53
N ILE A 80 -10.30 -29.11 -11.43
CA ILE A 80 -10.71 -29.56 -10.09
C ILE A 80 -10.48 -28.43 -9.09
N ILE A 81 -11.57 -27.92 -8.50
CA ILE A 81 -11.52 -27.06 -7.32
C ILE A 81 -11.66 -27.97 -6.09
N PRO A 82 -10.68 -27.99 -5.15
CA PRO A 82 -10.70 -28.94 -4.04
C PRO A 82 -11.95 -28.81 -3.17
N ASN A 83 -12.57 -29.95 -2.81
CA ASN A 83 -13.80 -29.96 -2.01
C ASN A 83 -13.64 -29.40 -0.59
N TRP A 84 -12.42 -29.38 -0.06
CA TRP A 84 -12.13 -28.78 1.25
C TRP A 84 -12.10 -27.25 1.21
N LEU A 85 -11.91 -26.66 0.02
CA LEU A 85 -11.90 -25.21 -0.15
C LEU A 85 -13.33 -24.67 -0.11
N ASN A 86 -13.77 -24.25 1.09
CA ASN A 86 -15.09 -23.68 1.30
C ASN A 86 -14.96 -22.33 1.98
N GLY A 87 -15.55 -21.28 1.39
CA GLY A 87 -15.39 -19.92 1.87
C GLY A 87 -15.67 -18.89 0.78
N SER A 88 -15.24 -17.65 1.00
CA SER A 88 -15.36 -16.59 0.01
C SER A 88 -14.03 -15.87 -0.16
N LEU A 89 -13.55 -15.78 -1.41
CA LEU A 89 -12.51 -14.82 -1.76
C LEU A 89 -13.19 -13.46 -1.98
N ILE A 90 -12.91 -12.49 -1.13
CA ILE A 90 -13.37 -11.10 -1.29
C ILE A 90 -12.20 -10.26 -1.77
N ARG A 91 -12.41 -9.49 -2.83
CA ARG A 91 -11.42 -8.57 -3.38
C ARG A 91 -11.99 -7.16 -3.47
N ASN A 92 -11.12 -6.18 -3.34
CA ASN A 92 -11.44 -4.77 -3.46
C ASN A 92 -10.50 -4.11 -4.47
N GLY A 93 -10.94 -3.02 -5.10
CA GLY A 93 -10.17 -2.35 -6.12
C GLY A 93 -10.97 -1.34 -6.93
N PRO A 94 -10.36 -0.81 -8.01
CA PRO A 94 -10.97 0.22 -8.83
C PRO A 94 -12.18 -0.35 -9.56
N GLY A 95 -13.33 0.27 -9.33
CA GLY A 95 -14.61 -0.17 -9.89
C GLY A 95 -15.07 0.62 -11.09
N SER A 96 -14.98 1.95 -11.00
CA SER A 96 -15.32 2.82 -12.14
C SER A 96 -14.49 4.08 -12.11
N LEU A 97 -13.89 4.37 -13.27
CA LEU A 97 -13.24 5.65 -13.58
C LEU A 97 -14.22 6.74 -13.99
N LYS A 98 -15.46 6.38 -14.34
CA LYS A 98 -16.46 7.30 -14.88
C LYS A 98 -17.50 7.69 -13.84
N VAL A 99 -17.87 8.97 -13.87
CA VAL A 99 -19.04 9.50 -13.17
C VAL A 99 -19.79 10.41 -14.14
N GLY A 100 -20.93 9.93 -14.65
CA GLY A 100 -21.62 10.61 -15.74
C GLY A 100 -20.73 10.73 -16.98
N ASN A 101 -20.51 11.96 -17.44
CA ASN A 101 -19.63 12.25 -18.59
C ASN A 101 -18.18 12.59 -18.20
N GLU A 102 -17.86 12.59 -16.89
CA GLU A 102 -16.52 12.89 -16.39
C GLU A 102 -15.75 11.60 -16.09
N GLU A 103 -14.42 11.66 -16.26
CA GLU A 103 -13.50 10.55 -16.03
C GLU A 103 -12.43 11.00 -15.03
N PHE A 104 -12.13 10.17 -14.03
CA PHE A 104 -11.01 10.40 -13.12
C PHE A 104 -9.68 10.33 -13.87
N THR A 105 -8.69 11.10 -13.42
CA THR A 105 -7.37 11.17 -14.08
C THR A 105 -6.35 10.18 -13.52
N HIS A 106 -6.64 9.56 -12.37
CA HIS A 106 -5.75 8.62 -11.69
C HIS A 106 -6.49 7.36 -11.24
N LEU A 107 -5.85 6.19 -11.36
CA LEU A 107 -6.48 4.90 -11.05
C LEU A 107 -7.06 4.84 -9.64
N PHE A 108 -6.29 5.32 -8.64
CA PHE A 108 -6.68 5.34 -7.23
C PHE A 108 -7.85 6.26 -6.87
N ASP A 109 -8.41 6.98 -7.84
CA ASP A 109 -9.61 7.79 -7.66
C ASP A 109 -10.89 7.03 -8.00
N SER A 110 -10.77 5.87 -8.65
CA SER A 110 -11.91 5.05 -9.05
C SER A 110 -12.81 4.73 -7.86
N SER A 111 -14.11 4.62 -8.11
CA SER A 111 -15.05 4.20 -7.06
C SER A 111 -14.72 2.77 -6.60
N ALA A 112 -14.73 2.52 -5.30
CA ALA A 112 -14.45 1.19 -4.75
C ALA A 112 -15.47 0.14 -5.16
N LEU A 113 -15.00 -0.97 -5.75
CA LEU A 113 -15.82 -2.11 -6.12
C LEU A 113 -15.31 -3.38 -5.42
N LEU A 114 -16.22 -4.02 -4.71
CA LEU A 114 -16.00 -5.31 -4.09
C LEU A 114 -16.37 -6.42 -5.07
N HIS A 115 -15.57 -7.47 -5.09
CA HIS A 115 -15.78 -8.69 -5.84
C HIS A 115 -15.81 -9.86 -4.86
N ARG A 116 -16.75 -10.79 -5.03
CA ARG A 116 -16.85 -12.01 -4.22
C ARG A 116 -16.86 -13.22 -5.11
N PHE A 117 -16.01 -14.18 -4.78
CA PHE A 117 -16.07 -15.54 -5.30
C PHE A 117 -16.43 -16.47 -4.15
N GLY A 118 -17.71 -16.85 -4.06
CA GLY A 118 -18.21 -17.79 -3.07
C GLY A 118 -17.94 -19.22 -3.52
N ILE A 119 -17.16 -19.97 -2.76
CA ILE A 119 -16.68 -21.32 -3.09
C ILE A 119 -17.35 -22.32 -2.16
N LYS A 120 -18.00 -23.33 -2.73
CA LYS A 120 -18.61 -24.42 -1.96
C LYS A 120 -18.61 -25.73 -2.74
N ASN A 121 -18.00 -26.77 -2.16
CA ASN A 121 -17.95 -28.12 -2.74
C ASN A 121 -17.56 -28.12 -4.23
N GLY A 122 -16.49 -27.41 -4.57
CA GLY A 122 -15.98 -27.32 -5.94
C GLY A 122 -16.76 -26.41 -6.91
N ASN A 123 -17.87 -25.82 -6.48
CA ASN A 123 -18.63 -24.82 -7.25
C ASN A 123 -18.25 -23.41 -6.82
N VAL A 124 -18.36 -22.45 -7.74
CA VAL A 124 -18.05 -21.05 -7.49
C VAL A 124 -19.17 -20.15 -8.02
N GLU A 125 -19.57 -19.19 -7.20
CA GLU A 125 -20.49 -18.11 -7.56
C GLU A 125 -19.77 -16.76 -7.50
N TYR A 126 -20.12 -15.84 -8.40
CA TYR A 126 -19.54 -14.51 -8.49
C TYR A 126 -20.59 -13.42 -8.27
N SER A 127 -20.23 -12.41 -7.49
CA SER A 127 -20.99 -11.17 -7.32
C SER A 127 -20.06 -9.97 -7.17
N CYS A 128 -20.55 -8.77 -7.47
CA CYS A 128 -19.81 -7.54 -7.26
C CYS A 128 -20.71 -6.37 -6.89
N ARG A 129 -20.22 -5.48 -6.04
CA ARG A 129 -20.98 -4.34 -5.51
C ARG A 129 -20.08 -3.16 -5.16
N PHE A 130 -20.50 -1.95 -5.48
CA PHE A 130 -19.81 -0.73 -5.10
C PHE A 130 -19.95 -0.48 -3.60
N VAL A 131 -18.85 -0.06 -2.96
CA VAL A 131 -18.89 0.43 -1.59
C VAL A 131 -19.67 1.73 -1.56
N GLN A 132 -20.73 1.78 -0.74
CA GLN A 132 -21.64 2.91 -0.63
C GLN A 132 -21.05 4.04 0.24
N SER A 133 -19.85 4.51 -0.14
CA SER A 133 -19.16 5.65 0.48
C SER A 133 -19.88 6.96 0.21
N GLU A 134 -19.64 7.98 1.03
CA GLU A 134 -20.22 9.31 0.80
C GLU A 134 -19.69 9.94 -0.49
N VAL A 135 -18.42 9.70 -0.82
CA VAL A 135 -17.83 10.13 -2.10
C VAL A 135 -18.57 9.51 -3.29
N PHE A 136 -18.79 8.19 -3.26
CA PHE A 136 -19.52 7.49 -4.32
C PHE A 136 -20.96 8.04 -4.46
N LYS A 137 -21.71 8.11 -3.35
CA LYS A 137 -23.09 8.59 -3.34
C LYS A 137 -23.23 10.01 -3.88
N LYS A 138 -22.35 10.93 -3.47
CA LYS A 138 -22.37 12.33 -3.91
C LYS A 138 -22.06 12.48 -5.40
N ASN A 139 -21.00 11.81 -5.87
CA ASN A 139 -20.61 11.82 -7.27
C ASN A 139 -21.71 11.22 -8.16
N TRP A 140 -22.25 10.07 -7.75
CA TRP A 140 -23.34 9.39 -8.46
C TRP A 140 -24.60 10.25 -8.52
N ALA A 141 -25.06 10.80 -7.38
CA ALA A 141 -26.25 11.64 -7.33
C ALA A 141 -26.11 12.95 -8.15
N ALA A 142 -24.90 13.50 -8.24
CA ALA A 142 -24.61 14.69 -9.03
C ALA A 142 -24.38 14.41 -10.53
N ASN A 143 -24.19 13.14 -10.91
CA ASN A 143 -23.82 12.70 -12.25
C ASN A 143 -22.56 13.41 -12.81
N ARG A 144 -21.62 13.74 -11.91
CA ARG A 144 -20.31 14.37 -12.19
C ARG A 144 -19.42 14.25 -10.95
N ILE A 145 -18.11 14.48 -11.09
CA ILE A 145 -17.17 14.45 -9.97
C ILE A 145 -17.35 15.73 -9.14
N VAL A 146 -17.86 15.59 -7.92
CA VAL A 146 -18.14 16.72 -7.01
C VAL A 146 -17.31 16.72 -5.73
N THR A 147 -16.60 15.63 -5.42
CA THR A 147 -15.81 15.55 -4.19
C THR A 147 -14.52 14.76 -4.35
N CYS A 148 -13.65 14.91 -3.36
CA CYS A 148 -12.20 14.74 -3.46
C CYS A 148 -11.72 13.35 -3.88
N ALA A 149 -10.71 13.39 -4.76
CA ALA A 149 -9.94 12.26 -5.21
C ALA A 149 -8.43 12.51 -4.98
N PHE A 150 -7.63 11.46 -4.96
CA PHE A 150 -6.19 11.49 -4.76
C PHE A 150 -5.45 12.20 -5.91
N GLY A 151 -5.77 11.87 -7.16
CA GLY A 151 -5.05 12.33 -8.35
C GLY A 151 -5.83 13.27 -9.29
N THR A 152 -7.13 13.47 -9.07
CA THR A 152 -8.02 14.26 -9.95
C THR A 152 -8.25 15.67 -9.43
N LYS A 153 -8.13 16.65 -10.34
CA LYS A 153 -8.36 18.06 -10.04
C LYS A 153 -9.85 18.31 -9.86
N ILE A 154 -10.24 18.97 -8.77
CA ILE A 154 -11.63 19.38 -8.54
C ILE A 154 -11.79 20.83 -8.97
N VAL A 155 -12.96 21.21 -9.46
CA VAL A 155 -13.36 22.62 -9.56
C VAL A 155 -14.42 22.84 -8.48
N GLU A 156 -14.03 23.38 -7.32
CA GLU A 156 -14.96 23.74 -6.23
C GLU A 156 -15.16 25.26 -6.10
N ASP A 157 -16.39 25.63 -5.71
CA ASP A 157 -16.91 26.99 -5.53
C ASP A 157 -16.34 27.63 -4.24
N PRO A 158 -15.83 28.88 -4.25
CA PRO A 158 -14.92 29.34 -3.20
C PRO A 158 -15.68 29.94 -2.02
N CYS A 159 -15.57 29.35 -0.82
CA CYS A 159 -15.70 30.09 0.45
C CYS A 159 -15.12 29.30 1.63
N HIS A 160 -14.24 29.94 2.42
CA HIS A 160 -14.11 29.91 3.90
C HIS A 160 -12.66 30.19 4.39
N SER A 161 -12.57 30.85 5.55
CA SER A 161 -11.41 31.60 6.07
C SER A 161 -10.23 30.75 6.60
N ILE A 162 -9.07 31.40 6.76
CA ILE A 162 -7.73 30.79 6.84
C ILE A 162 -7.40 30.09 8.17
N PHE A 163 -7.99 30.49 9.31
CA PHE A 163 -7.52 30.04 10.64
C PHE A 163 -8.13 28.73 11.18
N LYS A 164 -9.27 28.25 10.64
CA LYS A 164 -9.82 26.91 10.98
C LYS A 164 -9.19 25.76 10.17
N ARG A 165 -8.22 26.06 9.29
CA ARG A 165 -7.80 25.17 8.20
C ARG A 165 -6.89 24.02 8.59
N ILE A 166 -6.04 24.12 9.62
CA ILE A 166 -5.04 23.06 9.89
C ILE A 166 -5.70 21.76 10.41
N ALA A 167 -6.67 21.86 11.32
CA ALA A 167 -7.46 20.69 11.76
C ALA A 167 -8.48 20.25 10.69
N ALA A 168 -9.11 21.20 9.99
CA ALA A 168 -10.07 20.91 8.91
C ALA A 168 -9.41 20.28 7.66
N ILE A 169 -8.11 20.50 7.43
CA ILE A 169 -7.36 19.85 6.34
C ILE A 169 -7.42 18.33 6.47
N PHE A 170 -7.40 17.82 7.70
CA PHE A 170 -7.41 16.40 8.01
C PHE A 170 -8.81 15.83 8.30
N GLN A 171 -9.80 16.67 8.60
CA GLN A 171 -11.19 16.23 8.85
C GLN A 171 -12.01 15.99 7.57
N ASP A 172 -11.70 16.71 6.49
CA ASP A 172 -12.42 16.66 5.21
C ASP A 172 -11.76 15.69 4.21
N SER A 173 -11.38 14.51 4.69
CA SER A 173 -10.75 13.46 3.87
C SER A 173 -11.81 12.62 3.15
N SER A 174 -11.49 12.22 1.93
CA SER A 174 -12.24 11.22 1.15
C SER A 174 -12.50 9.96 2.00
N ASP A 175 -13.64 9.32 1.80
CA ASP A 175 -14.00 8.04 2.41
C ASP A 175 -13.99 6.90 1.39
N ASN A 176 -13.44 7.11 0.19
CA ASN A 176 -13.32 6.05 -0.81
C ASN A 176 -12.39 4.92 -0.33
N SER A 177 -12.99 3.78 0.03
CA SER A 177 -12.30 2.61 0.60
C SER A 177 -11.98 1.58 -0.48
N MET A 178 -11.10 1.95 -1.41
CA MET A 178 -10.92 1.23 -2.69
C MET A 178 -9.73 0.25 -2.72
N ILE A 179 -8.98 0.11 -1.62
CA ILE A 179 -7.68 -0.58 -1.68
C ILE A 179 -7.78 -2.04 -1.27
N SER A 180 -8.33 -2.30 -0.08
CA SER A 180 -8.26 -3.64 0.53
C SER A 180 -9.48 -3.97 1.39
N VAL A 181 -9.55 -5.21 1.86
CA VAL A 181 -10.56 -5.70 2.81
C VAL A 181 -9.89 -6.59 3.85
N TYR A 182 -10.27 -6.45 5.12
CA TYR A 182 -9.72 -7.24 6.23
C TYR A 182 -10.78 -7.53 7.29
N PRO A 183 -10.72 -8.69 7.96
CA PRO A 183 -11.58 -8.99 9.09
C PRO A 183 -11.16 -8.20 10.34
N PHE A 184 -12.15 -7.73 11.09
CA PHE A 184 -12.06 -7.21 12.45
C PHE A 184 -12.97 -8.09 13.33
N GLY A 185 -12.38 -9.11 13.94
CA GLY A 185 -13.14 -10.20 14.55
C GLY A 185 -13.97 -10.93 13.49
N ASP A 186 -15.27 -11.02 13.72
CA ASP A 186 -16.24 -11.66 12.80
C ASP A 186 -16.76 -10.75 11.69
N GLU A 187 -16.40 -9.48 11.69
CA GLU A 187 -16.92 -8.47 10.76
C GLU A 187 -15.87 -8.12 9.71
N LEU A 188 -16.30 -7.78 8.48
CA LEU A 188 -15.41 -7.44 7.38
C LEU A 188 -15.41 -5.93 7.14
N TYR A 189 -14.23 -5.34 6.92
CA TYR A 189 -14.09 -3.92 6.63
C TYR A 189 -13.32 -3.68 5.34
N ALA A 190 -13.79 -2.73 4.52
CA ALA A 190 -13.09 -2.18 3.37
C ALA A 190 -12.26 -0.96 3.76
N PHE A 191 -11.05 -0.87 3.21
CA PHE A 191 -10.04 0.13 3.55
C PHE A 191 -9.63 0.98 2.34
N GLY A 192 -9.38 2.25 2.60
CA GLY A 192 -8.47 3.09 1.83
C GLY A 192 -7.23 3.43 2.67
N GLU A 193 -6.60 4.58 2.40
CA GLU A 193 -5.55 5.16 3.26
C GLU A 193 -6.03 6.44 3.96
N THR A 194 -7.32 6.48 4.30
CA THR A 194 -7.93 7.54 5.09
C THR A 194 -8.43 6.98 6.42
N PRO A 195 -8.74 7.83 7.43
CA PRO A 195 -9.23 7.33 8.71
C PRO A 195 -10.60 6.63 8.67
N LYS A 196 -11.29 6.63 7.52
CA LYS A 196 -12.66 6.14 7.37
C LYS A 196 -12.64 4.79 6.68
N ILE A 197 -13.24 3.79 7.31
CA ILE A 197 -13.39 2.43 6.79
C ILE A 197 -14.87 2.04 6.75
N HIS A 198 -15.22 1.09 5.88
CA HIS A 198 -16.62 0.71 5.66
C HIS A 198 -16.84 -0.74 6.07
N LYS A 199 -17.85 -0.99 6.92
CA LYS A 199 -18.27 -2.34 7.29
C LYS A 199 -19.03 -2.96 6.11
N ILE A 200 -18.64 -4.17 5.73
CA ILE A 200 -19.15 -4.89 4.57
C ILE A 200 -19.79 -6.21 5.02
N ASN A 201 -20.98 -6.50 4.52
CA ASN A 201 -21.56 -7.82 4.62
C ASN A 201 -20.80 -8.80 3.73
N SER A 202 -20.18 -9.85 4.29
CA SER A 202 -19.31 -10.77 3.56
C SER A 202 -20.04 -11.65 2.53
N ASP A 203 -21.37 -11.78 2.63
CA ASP A 203 -22.17 -12.60 1.72
C ASP A 203 -22.81 -11.79 0.60
N THR A 204 -23.38 -10.62 0.93
CA THR A 204 -24.12 -9.77 -0.02
C THR A 204 -23.30 -8.60 -0.58
N LEU A 205 -22.12 -8.35 -0.03
CA LEU A 205 -21.27 -7.17 -0.29
C LEU A 205 -21.95 -5.83 0.03
N GLU A 206 -23.02 -5.83 0.82
CA GLU A 206 -23.67 -4.60 1.26
C GLU A 206 -22.77 -3.79 2.19
N THR A 207 -22.75 -2.48 1.98
CA THR A 207 -22.11 -1.55 2.93
C THR A 207 -23.07 -1.33 4.09
N GLU A 208 -22.74 -1.89 5.25
CA GLU A 208 -23.60 -1.87 6.43
C GLU A 208 -23.39 -0.62 7.29
N ASP A 209 -22.14 -0.18 7.44
CA ASP A 209 -21.77 0.93 8.33
C ASP A 209 -20.46 1.59 7.89
N LYS A 210 -20.12 2.73 8.51
CA LYS A 210 -18.86 3.45 8.34
C LYS A 210 -18.27 3.79 9.70
N VAL A 211 -17.00 3.45 9.89
CA VAL A 211 -16.24 3.76 11.11
C VAL A 211 -15.15 4.76 10.78
N ALA A 212 -15.09 5.86 11.53
CA ALA A 212 -13.97 6.79 11.50
C ALA A 212 -13.01 6.47 12.66
N ILE A 213 -11.85 5.87 12.36
CA ILE A 213 -10.85 5.50 13.36
C ILE A 213 -10.34 6.73 14.13
N SER A 214 -10.39 7.91 13.50
CA SER A 214 -10.05 9.19 14.13
C SER A 214 -10.95 9.56 15.32
N ASP A 215 -12.13 8.95 15.44
CA ASP A 215 -13.05 9.18 16.56
C ASP A 215 -12.60 8.45 17.83
N TYR A 216 -11.76 7.41 17.66
CA TYR A 216 -11.25 6.57 18.75
C TYR A 216 -9.78 6.87 19.07
N VAL A 217 -8.98 7.12 18.04
CA VAL A 217 -7.53 7.33 18.17
C VAL A 217 -7.11 8.58 17.40
N SER A 218 -6.24 9.41 17.99
CA SER A 218 -5.77 10.67 17.39
C SER A 218 -4.83 10.47 16.19
N ILE A 219 -5.40 10.08 15.05
CA ILE A 219 -4.71 9.84 13.78
C ILE A 219 -5.25 10.72 12.65
N VAL A 220 -4.39 10.95 11.66
CA VAL A 220 -4.66 11.70 10.43
C VAL A 220 -5.01 10.77 9.27
N HIS A 221 -4.29 9.65 9.18
CA HIS A 221 -4.51 8.58 8.23
C HIS A 221 -3.86 7.30 8.77
N HIS A 222 -4.24 6.16 8.22
CA HIS A 222 -3.59 4.86 8.47
C HIS A 222 -3.38 4.14 7.16
N THR A 223 -2.54 3.10 7.17
CA THR A 223 -2.34 2.26 5.99
C THR A 223 -3.57 1.39 5.72
N SER A 224 -3.67 0.88 4.49
CA SER A 224 -4.64 -0.14 4.08
C SER A 224 -4.13 -1.56 4.31
N HIS A 225 -3.09 -1.76 5.13
CA HIS A 225 -2.43 -3.05 5.35
C HIS A 225 -2.21 -3.31 6.85
N PRO A 226 -3.30 -3.47 7.63
CA PRO A 226 -3.18 -3.91 9.01
C PRO A 226 -2.56 -5.31 9.10
N HIS A 227 -1.83 -5.55 10.18
CA HIS A 227 -1.39 -6.88 10.58
C HIS A 227 -2.41 -7.53 11.52
N ILE A 228 -2.89 -8.72 11.18
CA ILE A 228 -3.80 -9.52 12.01
C ILE A 228 -3.01 -10.67 12.61
N LEU A 229 -2.92 -10.73 13.93
CA LEU A 229 -2.22 -11.80 14.64
C LEU A 229 -3.15 -13.01 14.86
N ASN A 230 -2.55 -14.16 15.18
CA ASN A 230 -3.29 -15.41 15.38
C ASN A 230 -4.28 -15.38 16.56
N ASP A 231 -4.05 -14.49 17.53
CA ASP A 231 -4.96 -14.26 18.65
C ASP A 231 -6.08 -13.26 18.31
N GLY A 232 -6.14 -12.78 17.08
CA GLY A 232 -7.12 -11.80 16.59
C GLY A 232 -6.77 -10.36 16.90
N THR A 233 -5.64 -10.06 17.56
CA THR A 233 -5.20 -8.67 17.74
C THR A 233 -4.78 -8.07 16.40
N ILE A 234 -5.19 -6.83 16.15
CA ILE A 234 -4.90 -6.13 14.90
C ILE A 234 -3.99 -4.94 15.18
N TYR A 235 -2.94 -4.80 14.39
CA TYR A 235 -2.06 -3.64 14.40
C TYR A 235 -2.12 -2.89 13.08
N ASN A 236 -2.12 -1.57 13.11
CA ASN A 236 -1.98 -0.76 11.91
C ASN A 236 -0.99 0.39 12.13
N LEU A 237 -0.37 0.87 11.06
CA LEU A 237 0.47 2.06 11.06
C LEU A 237 -0.37 3.28 10.63
N GLY A 238 -0.22 4.39 11.35
CA GLY A 238 -0.82 5.66 10.95
C GLY A 238 0.04 6.87 11.29
N LEU A 239 -0.32 8.01 10.71
CA LEU A 239 0.23 9.30 11.09
C LEU A 239 -0.63 9.88 12.21
N SER A 240 -0.02 10.29 13.31
CA SER A 240 -0.70 10.88 14.47
C SER A 240 -0.17 12.28 14.75
N VAL A 241 -1.03 13.12 15.33
CA VAL A 241 -0.67 14.48 15.76
C VAL A 241 -0.54 14.52 17.27
N ARG A 242 0.59 15.01 17.77
CA ARG A 242 0.84 15.25 19.20
C ARG A 242 1.25 16.72 19.40
N PRO A 243 1.19 17.26 20.64
CA PRO A 243 1.61 18.63 20.91
C PRO A 243 3.06 18.93 20.49
N THR A 244 3.93 17.91 20.52
CA THR A 244 5.34 18.00 20.11
C THR A 244 5.58 17.83 18.60
N GLY A 245 4.53 17.62 17.80
CA GLY A 245 4.63 17.42 16.36
C GLY A 245 3.97 16.14 15.86
N LEU A 246 4.32 15.75 14.63
CA LEU A 246 3.83 14.57 13.94
C LEU A 246 4.66 13.33 14.24
N TYR A 247 3.96 12.21 14.36
CA TYR A 247 4.53 10.91 14.69
C TYR A 247 3.93 9.83 13.80
N HIS A 248 4.79 8.93 13.32
CA HIS A 248 4.36 7.64 12.80
C HIS A 248 4.07 6.73 13.99
N SER A 249 2.85 6.22 14.08
CA SER A 249 2.32 5.55 15.26
C SER A 249 1.73 4.19 14.90
N ILE A 250 2.03 3.20 15.73
CA ILE A 250 1.39 1.90 15.70
C ILE A 250 0.13 1.96 16.56
N ILE A 251 -0.99 1.61 15.94
CA ILE A 251 -2.31 1.51 16.52
C ILE A 251 -2.56 0.03 16.79
N GLU A 252 -2.95 -0.30 18.00
CA GLU A 252 -3.44 -1.61 18.38
C GLU A 252 -4.96 -1.55 18.48
N PHE A 253 -5.64 -2.50 17.86
CA PHE A 253 -7.04 -2.81 18.08
C PHE A 253 -7.06 -4.12 18.87
N GLY A 254 -7.68 -4.10 20.04
CA GLY A 254 -7.72 -5.24 20.97
C GLY A 254 -8.30 -6.50 20.32
N LYS A 255 -8.11 -7.67 20.94
CA LYS A 255 -8.73 -8.92 20.46
C LYS A 255 -10.16 -9.02 20.97
N HIS A 256 -11.06 -9.58 20.16
CA HIS A 256 -12.38 -9.93 20.66
C HIS A 256 -12.88 -11.25 20.06
N GLU A 257 -12.92 -12.29 20.89
CA GLU A 257 -13.15 -13.67 20.46
C GLU A 257 -14.63 -14.00 20.18
N ASN A 258 -15.61 -13.17 20.59
CA ASN A 258 -17.05 -13.46 20.41
C ASN A 258 -17.96 -12.21 20.44
N GLY A 259 -17.71 -11.18 19.62
CA GLY A 259 -18.54 -9.96 19.67
C GLY A 259 -18.18 -8.88 18.67
N SER A 260 -19.04 -7.87 18.60
CA SER A 260 -18.96 -6.75 17.64
C SER A 260 -17.59 -6.07 17.66
N SER A 261 -17.05 -5.77 16.48
CA SER A 261 -15.80 -5.01 16.29
C SER A 261 -15.82 -3.64 16.97
N LYS A 262 -17.02 -3.14 17.35
CA LYS A 262 -17.20 -1.90 18.11
C LYS A 262 -16.28 -1.82 19.34
N GLN A 263 -16.15 -2.91 20.10
CA GLN A 263 -15.28 -2.93 21.28
C GLN A 263 -13.80 -2.83 20.88
N MET A 264 -13.38 -3.47 19.78
CA MET A 264 -12.01 -3.36 19.27
C MET A 264 -11.65 -1.90 18.93
N PHE A 265 -12.61 -1.11 18.43
CA PHE A 265 -12.41 0.32 18.17
C PHE A 265 -12.43 1.16 19.45
N GLU A 266 -13.34 0.88 20.40
CA GLU A 266 -13.39 1.58 21.69
C GLU A 266 -12.12 1.37 22.53
N GLU A 267 -11.48 0.21 22.41
CA GLU A 267 -10.22 -0.13 23.07
C GLU A 267 -8.98 0.23 22.25
N ALA A 268 -9.14 0.80 21.06
CA ALA A 268 -8.03 1.11 20.17
C ALA A 268 -7.07 2.11 20.81
N GLN A 269 -5.76 1.85 20.71
CA GLN A 269 -4.73 2.66 21.37
C GLN A 269 -3.45 2.78 20.56
N ILE A 270 -2.73 3.89 20.74
CA ILE A 270 -1.38 4.04 20.20
C ILE A 270 -0.39 3.37 21.14
N VAL A 271 0.19 2.25 20.72
CA VAL A 271 1.13 1.47 21.53
C VAL A 271 2.59 1.87 21.33
N ALA A 272 2.94 2.38 20.15
CA ALA A 272 4.30 2.80 19.83
C ALA A 272 4.29 3.99 18.86
N SER A 273 5.32 4.84 18.94
CA SER A 273 5.46 5.98 18.03
C SER A 273 6.92 6.36 17.81
N ILE A 274 7.20 6.86 16.61
CA ILE A 274 8.45 7.53 16.25
C ILE A 274 8.13 8.91 15.67
N SER A 275 8.88 9.94 16.07
CA SER A 275 8.70 11.29 15.53
C SER A 275 9.02 11.29 14.04
N ALA A 276 8.13 11.87 13.24
CA ALA A 276 8.35 11.97 11.80
C ALA A 276 9.65 12.75 11.53
N ARG A 277 10.54 12.16 10.72
CA ARG A 277 11.84 12.77 10.36
C ARG A 277 11.70 14.21 9.89
N TRP A 278 10.66 14.51 9.12
CA TRP A 278 10.35 15.84 8.63
C TRP A 278 8.94 16.27 9.04
N GLN A 279 8.88 17.16 10.01
CA GLN A 279 7.62 17.60 10.64
C GLN A 279 6.64 18.31 9.68
N LEU A 280 7.12 18.85 8.55
CA LEU A 280 6.28 19.45 7.52
C LEU A 280 6.15 18.60 6.25
N ASN A 281 6.86 17.47 6.18
CA ASN A 281 6.85 16.54 5.05
C ASN A 281 6.97 15.09 5.57
N PRO A 282 6.01 14.58 6.37
CA PRO A 282 6.08 13.20 6.89
C PRO A 282 6.23 12.18 5.76
N SER A 283 6.99 11.11 6.01
CA SER A 283 7.20 10.05 5.03
C SER A 283 5.90 9.28 4.75
N TYR A 284 5.68 8.96 3.48
CA TYR A 284 4.62 8.06 3.06
C TYR A 284 5.06 6.61 3.25
N MET A 285 4.24 5.81 3.92
CA MET A 285 4.46 4.39 4.13
C MET A 285 3.14 3.67 3.89
N HIS A 286 3.14 2.73 2.94
CA HIS A 286 1.96 1.97 2.54
C HIS A 286 1.79 0.68 3.37
N THR A 287 2.90 0.14 3.88
CA THR A 287 2.93 -1.03 4.76
C THR A 287 3.94 -0.83 5.89
N PHE A 288 3.86 -1.66 6.91
CA PHE A 288 4.85 -1.76 7.99
C PHE A 288 5.11 -3.23 8.31
N GLY A 289 6.13 -3.53 9.12
CA GLY A 289 6.44 -4.88 9.54
C GLY A 289 6.15 -5.11 11.03
N ILE A 290 5.83 -6.35 11.37
CA ILE A 290 5.70 -6.83 12.75
C ILE A 290 6.37 -8.20 12.93
N THR A 291 7.08 -8.36 14.04
CA THR A 291 7.67 -9.62 14.51
C THR A 291 7.19 -9.88 15.94
N GLU A 292 7.63 -10.97 16.55
CA GLU A 292 7.33 -11.25 17.96
C GLU A 292 7.76 -10.09 18.87
N ASN A 293 8.96 -9.54 18.67
CA ASN A 293 9.53 -8.54 19.57
C ASN A 293 9.58 -7.11 19.00
N TYR A 294 9.40 -6.92 17.69
CA TYR A 294 9.60 -5.60 17.05
C TYR A 294 8.49 -5.19 16.08
N TYR A 295 8.17 -3.90 16.08
CA TYR A 295 7.57 -3.21 14.93
C TYR A 295 8.69 -2.66 14.03
N ILE A 296 8.49 -2.68 12.71
CA ILE A 296 9.48 -2.26 11.72
C ILE A 296 8.86 -1.20 10.81
N LEU A 297 9.41 0.01 10.87
CA LEU A 297 9.01 1.15 10.04
C LEU A 297 10.10 1.44 9.02
N VAL A 298 9.76 1.46 7.73
CA VAL A 298 10.66 1.81 6.63
C VAL A 298 10.28 3.21 6.16
N GLU A 299 10.87 4.23 6.78
CA GLU A 299 10.68 5.64 6.40
C GLU A 299 11.46 5.92 5.10
N GLN A 300 10.78 5.68 3.96
CA GLN A 300 11.27 5.98 2.62
C GLN A 300 11.30 7.50 2.36
N PRO A 301 12.17 8.00 1.45
CA PRO A 301 12.30 9.42 1.16
C PRO A 301 11.21 9.96 0.20
N LEU A 302 10.06 9.27 0.11
CA LEU A 302 8.82 9.82 -0.44
C LEU A 302 8.00 10.39 0.71
N SER A 303 7.63 11.66 0.63
CA SER A 303 6.93 12.38 1.69
C SER A 303 5.68 13.08 1.19
N ILE A 304 4.77 13.42 2.11
CA ILE A 304 3.58 14.23 1.84
C ILE A 304 3.79 15.64 2.39
N SER A 305 3.82 16.64 1.52
CA SER A 305 4.07 18.03 1.92
C SER A 305 2.84 18.68 2.54
N ILE A 306 2.90 19.03 3.83
CA ILE A 306 1.78 19.71 4.53
C ILE A 306 1.54 21.12 4.00
N PRO A 307 2.58 21.96 3.78
CA PRO A 307 2.40 23.22 3.05
C PRO A 307 1.83 22.99 1.64
N GLY A 308 2.24 21.90 0.99
CA GLY A 308 1.69 21.45 -0.28
C GLY A 308 0.18 21.19 -0.19
N MET A 309 -0.29 20.47 0.82
CA MET A 309 -1.73 20.19 1.03
C MET A 309 -2.54 21.47 1.22
N ILE A 310 -2.01 22.45 1.97
CA ILE A 310 -2.66 23.77 2.14
C ILE A 310 -2.77 24.48 0.79
N SER A 311 -1.68 24.50 0.03
CA SER A 311 -1.64 25.13 -1.30
C SER A 311 -2.54 24.41 -2.30
N SER A 312 -2.61 23.08 -2.25
CA SER A 312 -3.43 22.26 -3.13
C SER A 312 -4.91 22.54 -2.89
N LYS A 313 -5.38 22.58 -1.64
CA LYS A 313 -6.76 23.00 -1.34
C LYS A 313 -7.07 24.42 -1.79
N LEU A 314 -6.11 25.35 -1.71
CA LEU A 314 -6.28 26.74 -2.14
C LEU A 314 -6.36 26.91 -3.66
N ASN A 315 -5.58 26.12 -4.40
CA ASN A 315 -5.47 26.20 -5.86
C ASN A 315 -6.28 25.11 -6.58
N ALA A 316 -7.04 24.34 -5.81
CA ALA A 316 -7.77 23.14 -6.23
C ALA A 316 -6.89 22.12 -6.99
N GLU A 317 -5.63 21.93 -6.60
CA GLU A 317 -4.72 20.94 -7.19
C GLU A 317 -4.89 19.55 -6.53
N PRO A 318 -4.63 18.43 -7.22
CA PRO A 318 -4.78 17.08 -6.66
C PRO A 318 -3.87 16.81 -5.44
N LEU A 319 -4.28 15.90 -4.54
CA LEU A 319 -3.46 15.50 -3.38
C LEU A 319 -2.12 14.86 -3.78
N ALA A 320 -2.09 14.12 -4.89
CA ALA A 320 -0.86 13.55 -5.46
C ALA A 320 0.23 14.62 -5.72
N SER A 321 -0.16 15.87 -6.01
CA SER A 321 0.77 16.98 -6.17
C SER A 321 1.52 17.36 -4.89
N CYS A 322 1.15 16.78 -3.74
CA CYS A 322 1.81 17.01 -2.45
C CYS A 322 3.00 16.07 -2.23
N PHE A 323 3.19 15.02 -3.03
CA PHE A 323 4.30 14.10 -2.87
C PHE A 323 5.65 14.75 -3.19
N ARG A 324 6.66 14.52 -2.36
CA ARG A 324 8.03 15.00 -2.58
C ARG A 324 9.01 13.85 -2.39
N TRP A 325 9.85 13.63 -3.40
CA TRP A 325 10.91 12.61 -3.39
C TRP A 325 12.26 13.26 -3.10
N PHE A 326 12.86 12.90 -1.98
CA PHE A 326 14.17 13.38 -1.55
C PHE A 326 15.26 12.38 -1.89
N HIS A 327 15.56 12.23 -3.18
CA HIS A 327 16.44 11.18 -3.71
C HIS A 327 17.85 11.08 -3.08
N GLU A 328 18.40 12.18 -2.56
CA GLU A 328 19.72 12.24 -1.92
C GLU A 328 19.70 11.74 -0.47
N GLU A 329 18.51 11.55 0.11
CA GLU A 329 18.35 11.14 1.50
C GLU A 329 18.28 9.63 1.63
N TYR A 330 18.80 9.10 2.74
CA TYR A 330 18.69 7.68 3.05
C TYR A 330 17.24 7.28 3.39
N THR A 331 16.90 6.04 3.05
CA THR A 331 15.76 5.34 3.68
C THR A 331 16.16 4.98 5.11
N ARG A 332 15.31 5.27 6.10
CA ARG A 332 15.52 4.86 7.50
C ARG A 332 14.68 3.64 7.82
N ILE A 333 15.32 2.57 8.26
CA ILE A 333 14.64 1.36 8.73
C ILE A 333 14.73 1.36 10.25
N SER A 334 13.64 1.73 10.93
CA SER A 334 13.58 1.82 12.39
C SER A 334 12.87 0.61 12.95
N ILE A 335 13.51 -0.05 13.92
CA ILE A 335 12.92 -1.15 14.68
C ILE A 335 12.55 -0.66 16.07
N ILE A 336 11.31 -0.88 16.48
CA ILE A 336 10.73 -0.44 17.73
C ILE A 336 10.42 -1.67 18.57
N SER A 337 10.96 -1.76 19.77
CA SER A 337 10.68 -2.87 20.68
C SER A 337 9.21 -2.84 21.12
N ARG A 338 8.51 -3.97 20.98
CA ARG A 338 7.13 -4.17 21.43
C ARG A 338 7.01 -4.26 22.95
N SER A 339 8.07 -4.67 23.65
CA SER A 339 8.05 -4.75 25.12
C SER A 339 8.30 -3.41 25.80
N THR A 340 9.10 -2.54 25.18
CA THR A 340 9.45 -1.23 25.75
C THR A 340 8.76 -0.06 25.05
N ASN A 341 8.12 -0.29 23.90
CA ASN A 341 7.50 0.72 23.04
C ASN A 341 8.43 1.87 22.63
N LYS A 342 9.73 1.56 22.53
CA LYS A 342 10.80 2.53 22.23
C LYS A 342 11.60 2.07 21.03
N VAL A 343 12.08 3.03 20.25
CA VAL A 343 13.01 2.77 19.15
C VAL A 343 14.22 2.02 19.71
N TYR A 344 14.42 0.80 19.22
CA TYR A 344 15.54 -0.04 19.61
C TYR A 344 16.77 0.30 18.76
N LYS A 345 16.60 0.42 17.44
CA LYS A 345 17.66 0.83 16.52
C LYS A 345 17.10 1.38 15.21
N THR A 346 17.87 2.22 14.53
CA THR A 346 17.60 2.68 13.17
C THR A 346 18.78 2.37 12.26
N TYR A 347 18.51 1.81 11.09
CA TYR A 347 19.48 1.51 10.03
C TYR A 347 19.26 2.46 8.84
N LEU A 348 20.31 2.68 8.06
CA LEU A 348 20.26 3.48 6.84
C LEU A 348 20.41 2.59 5.61
N ALA A 349 19.58 2.81 4.60
CA ALA A 349 19.72 2.19 3.29
C ALA A 349 19.75 3.28 2.21
N LYS A 350 20.31 2.97 1.04
CA LYS A 350 20.17 3.83 -0.14
C LYS A 350 18.69 4.14 -0.38
N SER A 351 18.37 5.32 -0.90
CA SER A 351 17.01 5.68 -1.30
C SER A 351 16.40 4.61 -2.23
N PHE A 352 15.19 4.20 -1.91
CA PHE A 352 14.32 3.32 -2.72
C PHE A 352 12.87 3.61 -2.37
N PHE A 353 11.97 3.29 -3.29
CA PHE A 353 10.51 3.36 -3.07
C PHE A 353 9.96 1.95 -2.83
N TYR A 354 8.93 1.82 -1.99
CA TYR A 354 8.20 0.58 -1.79
C TYR A 354 6.72 0.86 -1.51
N LEU A 355 5.89 -0.12 -1.84
CA LEU A 355 4.53 -0.24 -1.35
C LEU A 355 4.44 -1.39 -0.33
N HIS A 356 4.89 -2.58 -0.70
CA HIS A 356 4.63 -3.78 0.09
C HIS A 356 5.88 -4.44 0.67
N ILE A 357 5.86 -4.62 1.99
CA ILE A 357 6.71 -5.58 2.69
C ILE A 357 6.17 -7.00 2.43
N ILE A 358 7.06 -7.94 2.15
CA ILE A 358 6.73 -9.35 1.90
C ILE A 358 6.56 -10.08 3.23
N ASN A 359 7.61 -10.09 4.05
CA ASN A 359 7.60 -10.59 5.42
C ASN A 359 8.81 -10.05 6.18
N GLN A 360 8.80 -10.23 7.49
CA GLN A 360 9.87 -9.86 8.40
C GLN A 360 9.97 -10.93 9.49
N TYR A 361 11.16 -11.22 9.97
CA TYR A 361 11.32 -12.18 11.06
C TYR A 361 12.63 -12.00 11.81
N GLU A 362 12.66 -12.48 13.04
CA GLU A 362 13.86 -12.55 13.86
C GLU A 362 14.57 -13.88 13.61
N PHE A 363 15.88 -13.84 13.40
CA PHE A 363 16.71 -15.03 13.23
C PHE A 363 18.08 -14.81 13.85
N GLU A 364 18.40 -15.64 14.85
CA GLU A 364 19.59 -15.49 15.69
C GLU A 364 19.68 -14.06 16.26
N ASN A 365 20.77 -13.33 15.99
CA ASN A 365 20.98 -11.95 16.43
C ASN A 365 20.65 -10.91 15.32
N HIS A 366 19.77 -11.26 14.39
CA HIS A 366 19.39 -10.40 13.27
C HIS A 366 17.87 -10.33 13.10
N LEU A 367 17.43 -9.27 12.44
CA LEU A 367 16.10 -9.16 11.87
C LEU A 367 16.20 -9.19 10.35
N VAL A 368 15.44 -10.07 9.71
CA VAL A 368 15.34 -10.16 8.25
C VAL A 368 14.09 -9.41 7.80
N LEU A 369 14.22 -8.61 6.75
CA LEU A 369 13.15 -7.82 6.14
C LEU A 369 13.14 -8.05 4.63
N ASP A 370 12.08 -8.67 4.13
CA ASP A 370 11.85 -8.90 2.71
C ASP A 370 10.81 -7.90 2.19
N ILE A 371 11.10 -7.23 1.07
CA ILE A 371 10.34 -6.06 0.62
C ILE A 371 10.37 -5.91 -0.91
N CYS A 372 9.26 -5.48 -1.52
CA CYS A 372 9.20 -5.17 -2.95
C CYS A 372 9.74 -3.76 -3.19
N MET A 373 10.88 -3.63 -3.89
CA MET A 373 11.63 -2.38 -4.01
C MET A 373 11.62 -1.82 -5.43
N TYR A 374 11.46 -0.51 -5.53
CA TYR A 374 11.68 0.29 -6.74
C TYR A 374 12.84 1.24 -6.54
N ASN A 375 13.47 1.66 -7.63
CA ASN A 375 14.55 2.65 -7.55
C ASN A 375 14.05 4.02 -7.07
N ASP A 376 12.82 4.38 -7.46
CA ASP A 376 12.19 5.67 -7.20
C ASP A 376 10.65 5.53 -7.34
N PRO A 377 9.85 6.56 -7.02
CA PRO A 377 8.39 6.45 -7.02
C PRO A 377 7.75 6.61 -8.40
N ALA A 378 8.50 6.53 -9.52
CA ALA A 378 7.95 6.72 -10.87
C ALA A 378 6.86 5.69 -11.24
N MET A 379 6.76 4.57 -10.52
CA MET A 379 5.65 3.63 -10.67
C MET A 379 4.29 4.29 -10.36
N LEU A 380 4.22 5.26 -9.44
CA LEU A 380 2.98 6.00 -9.17
C LEU A 380 2.52 6.79 -10.41
N ASP A 381 3.46 7.31 -11.19
CA ASP A 381 3.13 8.05 -12.42
C ASP A 381 2.53 7.14 -13.50
N CYS A 382 2.85 5.85 -13.45
CA CYS A 382 2.28 4.84 -14.35
C CYS A 382 0.79 4.57 -14.08
N MET A 383 0.26 5.02 -12.94
CA MET A 383 -1.14 4.86 -12.53
C MET A 383 -2.03 6.02 -12.96
N TYR A 384 -1.48 7.07 -13.59
CA TYR A 384 -2.27 8.07 -14.29
C TYR A 384 -2.87 7.50 -15.57
N ILE A 385 -4.13 7.85 -15.85
CA ILE A 385 -4.85 7.34 -17.02
C ILE A 385 -4.16 7.74 -18.32
N GLU A 386 -3.65 8.97 -18.42
CA GLU A 386 -2.89 9.43 -19.60
C GLU A 386 -1.59 8.66 -19.81
N THR A 387 -0.87 8.33 -18.73
CA THR A 387 0.35 7.52 -18.80
C THR A 387 0.04 6.09 -19.24
N MET A 388 -1.06 5.49 -18.77
CA MET A 388 -1.52 4.19 -19.25
C MET A 388 -1.92 4.25 -20.73
N LYS A 389 -2.68 5.26 -21.17
CA LYS A 389 -3.08 5.45 -22.57
C LYS A 389 -1.88 5.63 -23.51
N SER A 390 -0.80 6.26 -23.03
CA SER A 390 0.43 6.50 -23.81
C SER A 390 1.50 5.40 -23.67
N MET A 391 1.25 4.36 -22.86
CA MET A 391 2.19 3.27 -22.55
C MET A 391 2.88 2.72 -23.80
N GLN A 392 2.12 2.41 -24.86
CA GLN A 392 2.64 1.78 -26.08
C GLN A 392 3.64 2.65 -26.87
N THR A 393 3.77 3.93 -26.53
CA THR A 393 4.70 4.89 -27.14
C THR A 393 5.78 5.40 -26.17
N ASN A 394 5.71 5.01 -24.89
CA ASN A 394 6.64 5.43 -23.86
C ASN A 394 7.71 4.35 -23.56
N SER A 395 8.93 4.55 -24.07
CA SER A 395 10.05 3.62 -23.87
C SER A 395 10.52 3.49 -22.42
N ASP A 396 10.16 4.44 -21.54
CA ASP A 396 10.54 4.40 -20.13
C ASP A 396 9.50 3.71 -19.24
N TYR A 397 8.30 3.42 -19.74
CA TYR A 397 7.19 2.87 -18.93
C TYR A 397 7.59 1.60 -18.16
N ALA A 398 8.19 0.62 -18.84
CA ALA A 398 8.61 -0.61 -18.18
C ALA A 398 9.73 -0.39 -17.14
N LYS A 399 10.60 0.60 -17.35
CA LYS A 399 11.64 0.97 -16.39
C LYS A 399 11.04 1.65 -15.15
N MET A 400 10.02 2.50 -15.33
CA MET A 400 9.31 3.18 -14.25
C MET A 400 8.56 2.18 -13.36
N PHE A 401 7.99 1.13 -13.94
CA PHE A 401 7.23 0.10 -13.23
C PHE A 401 8.11 -1.03 -12.65
N ARG A 402 9.43 -1.00 -12.87
CA ARG A 402 10.31 -2.13 -12.57
C ARG A 402 10.66 -2.27 -11.09
N GLY A 403 9.88 -3.06 -10.36
CA GLY A 403 10.18 -3.47 -8.98
C GLY A 403 11.05 -4.72 -8.90
N ARG A 404 11.80 -4.95 -7.80
CA ARG A 404 12.47 -6.23 -7.50
C ARG A 404 12.36 -6.55 -6.00
N PRO A 405 12.11 -7.81 -5.62
CA PRO A 405 12.08 -8.20 -4.22
C PRO A 405 13.50 -8.23 -3.64
N GLY A 406 13.69 -7.51 -2.54
CA GLY A 406 14.96 -7.40 -1.82
C GLY A 406 14.85 -7.91 -0.38
N ARG A 407 15.93 -8.47 0.14
CA ARG A 407 16.10 -8.92 1.53
C ARG A 407 17.15 -8.09 2.23
N PHE A 408 16.76 -7.34 3.25
CA PHE A 408 17.65 -6.72 4.21
C PHE A 408 17.88 -7.65 5.41
N VAL A 409 19.09 -7.62 5.95
CA VAL A 409 19.43 -8.31 7.20
C VAL A 409 20.01 -7.28 8.16
N LEU A 410 19.37 -7.13 9.31
CA LEU A 410 19.58 -6.04 10.25
C LEU A 410 20.20 -6.58 11.55
N PRO A 411 21.47 -6.30 11.85
CA PRO A 411 22.12 -6.84 13.05
C PRO A 411 21.61 -6.17 14.34
N LEU A 412 20.99 -6.95 15.23
CA LEU A 412 20.37 -6.48 16.47
C LEU A 412 21.42 -6.08 17.50
N ASN A 413 22.48 -6.89 17.69
CA ASN A 413 23.60 -6.60 18.59
C ASN A 413 24.96 -6.84 17.92
N PRO A 414 25.35 -6.01 16.93
CA PRO A 414 26.66 -6.11 16.31
C PRO A 414 27.75 -5.73 17.32
N ASN A 415 28.87 -6.47 17.29
CA ASN A 415 30.01 -6.18 18.16
C ASN A 415 30.63 -4.82 17.77
N SER A 416 30.71 -3.89 18.72
CA SER A 416 31.26 -2.54 18.52
C SER A 416 32.74 -2.53 18.14
N ASN A 417 33.47 -3.62 18.42
CA ASN A 417 34.89 -3.76 18.09
C ASN A 417 35.12 -4.36 16.70
N THR A 418 34.06 -4.64 15.95
CA THR A 418 34.18 -5.13 14.57
C THR A 418 34.76 -4.01 13.70
N ASP A 419 35.78 -4.34 12.89
CA ASP A 419 36.34 -3.40 11.91
C ASP A 419 35.21 -2.80 11.07
N LYS A 420 35.25 -1.47 10.85
CA LYS A 420 34.23 -0.75 10.07
C LYS A 420 34.10 -1.27 8.64
N ASN A 421 35.14 -1.93 8.12
CA ASN A 421 35.14 -2.53 6.78
C ASN A 421 34.53 -3.94 6.72
N ASN A 422 34.25 -4.58 7.86
CA ASN A 422 33.71 -5.92 7.89
C ASN A 422 32.18 -5.91 7.84
N ASN A 423 31.62 -6.87 7.10
CA ASN A 423 30.19 -7.10 7.10
C ASN A 423 29.73 -7.55 8.50
N LEU A 424 28.75 -6.86 9.06
CA LEU A 424 28.17 -7.14 10.38
C LEU A 424 27.20 -8.33 10.36
N ILE A 425 26.83 -8.82 9.17
CA ILE A 425 25.94 -9.97 9.03
C ILE A 425 26.73 -11.26 9.15
N GLY A 426 26.42 -12.04 10.18
CA GLY A 426 27.02 -13.36 10.44
C GLY A 426 26.24 -14.53 9.84
N ILE A 427 25.10 -14.28 9.21
CA ILE A 427 24.22 -15.33 8.67
C ILE A 427 24.83 -15.93 7.40
N LYS A 428 24.82 -17.27 7.30
CA LYS A 428 25.24 -17.99 6.10
C LYS A 428 24.14 -17.93 5.02
N ASN A 429 24.53 -18.04 3.74
CA ASN A 429 23.62 -18.09 2.59
C ASN A 429 22.82 -16.80 2.31
N THR A 430 23.32 -15.65 2.75
CA THR A 430 22.84 -14.33 2.32
C THR A 430 23.99 -13.50 1.75
N ARG A 431 23.67 -12.68 0.75
CA ARG A 431 24.51 -11.64 0.15
C ARG A 431 24.11 -10.25 0.64
N ALA A 432 23.19 -10.15 1.60
CA ALA A 432 22.88 -8.89 2.24
C ALA A 432 24.13 -8.40 2.99
N GLU A 433 24.29 -7.08 3.06
CA GLU A 433 25.46 -6.48 3.69
C GLU A 433 25.05 -5.43 4.72
N ALA A 434 25.81 -5.32 5.82
CA ALA A 434 25.64 -4.27 6.82
C ALA A 434 27.01 -3.79 7.30
N TYR A 435 27.23 -2.47 7.38
CA TYR A 435 28.52 -1.88 7.77
C TYR A 435 28.32 -0.67 8.68
N TYR A 436 29.30 -0.41 9.55
CA TYR A 436 29.36 0.84 10.28
C TYR A 436 29.80 1.99 9.36
N MET A 437 29.05 3.09 9.41
CA MET A 437 29.41 4.37 8.81
C MET A 437 30.39 5.14 9.72
N SER A 438 30.99 6.21 9.19
CA SER A 438 31.93 7.04 9.94
C SER A 438 31.33 7.67 11.19
N ASP A 439 30.04 8.00 11.15
CA ASP A 439 29.24 8.60 12.22
C ASP A 439 28.66 7.58 13.22
N GLY A 440 28.94 6.29 13.03
CA GLY A 440 28.46 5.20 13.89
C GLY A 440 27.09 4.62 13.50
N ASN A 441 26.39 5.20 12.51
CA ASN A 441 25.18 4.59 11.96
C ASN A 441 25.52 3.28 11.23
N ILE A 442 24.53 2.40 11.07
CA ILE A 442 24.69 1.16 10.30
C ILE A 442 24.03 1.33 8.94
N PHE A 443 24.83 1.19 7.88
CA PHE A 443 24.35 1.16 6.51
C PHE A 443 24.08 -0.28 6.08
N VAL A 444 22.89 -0.55 5.56
CA VAL A 444 22.46 -1.87 5.09
C VAL A 444 22.20 -1.87 3.59
N LYS A 445 22.60 -2.96 2.93
CA LYS A 445 22.34 -3.22 1.52
C LYS A 445 21.53 -4.51 1.39
N PRO A 446 20.45 -4.49 0.59
CA PRO A 446 19.65 -5.67 0.39
C PRO A 446 20.34 -6.61 -0.58
N GLU A 447 20.04 -7.90 -0.45
CA GLU A 447 20.23 -8.83 -1.55
C GLU A 447 18.96 -9.01 -2.36
N LYS A 448 19.09 -9.31 -3.65
CA LYS A 448 17.95 -9.66 -4.49
C LYS A 448 17.47 -11.09 -4.20
N LEU A 449 16.15 -11.28 -4.05
CA LEU A 449 15.52 -12.60 -3.83
C LEU A 449 15.28 -13.37 -5.14
N CYS A 450 14.81 -12.70 -6.19
CA CYS A 450 14.70 -13.27 -7.53
C CYS A 450 14.84 -12.16 -8.60
N ASN A 451 15.04 -12.53 -9.87
CA ASN A 451 15.18 -11.56 -10.96
C ASN A 451 13.86 -11.26 -11.70
N LEU A 452 12.72 -11.45 -11.05
CA LEU A 452 11.39 -11.12 -11.56
C LEU A 452 10.82 -9.92 -10.81
N GLY A 453 10.07 -9.05 -11.50
CA GLY A 453 9.26 -8.03 -10.86
C GLY A 453 8.18 -8.68 -10.01
N CYS A 454 8.14 -8.38 -8.72
CA CYS A 454 7.16 -8.94 -7.78
C CYS A 454 6.41 -7.79 -7.11
N GLU A 455 5.09 -7.91 -7.05
CA GLU A 455 4.21 -7.01 -6.32
C GLU A 455 3.03 -7.73 -5.66
N THR A 456 2.35 -7.00 -4.76
CA THR A 456 1.23 -7.50 -3.95
C THR A 456 1.56 -8.87 -3.35
N PRO A 457 2.64 -8.96 -2.54
CA PRO A 457 3.15 -10.23 -2.06
C PRO A 457 2.23 -10.85 -1.01
N ARG A 458 2.14 -12.18 -1.01
CA ARG A 458 1.42 -13.00 -0.03
C ARG A 458 2.27 -14.18 0.41
N ILE A 459 2.02 -14.65 1.62
CA ILE A 459 2.67 -15.82 2.24
C ILE A 459 1.59 -16.69 2.88
N HIS A 460 1.98 -17.83 3.46
CA HIS A 460 1.15 -18.54 4.44
C HIS A 460 1.11 -17.74 5.75
N TYR A 461 0.29 -16.70 5.74
CA TYR A 461 0.34 -15.58 6.66
C TYR A 461 0.04 -16.00 8.10
N GLU A 462 -1.01 -16.78 8.30
CA GLU A 462 -1.50 -17.26 9.60
C GLU A 462 -0.44 -18.07 10.36
N LYS A 463 0.49 -18.72 9.66
CA LYS A 463 1.52 -19.55 10.30
C LYS A 463 2.88 -18.87 10.33
N TYR A 464 3.22 -18.05 9.33
CA TYR A 464 4.58 -17.56 9.07
C TYR A 464 4.76 -16.04 9.12
N LEU A 465 3.71 -15.25 9.38
CA LEU A 465 3.89 -13.82 9.67
C LEU A 465 4.87 -13.63 10.84
N GLY A 466 5.88 -12.78 10.65
CA GLY A 466 6.83 -12.47 11.72
C GLY A 466 7.85 -13.57 12.00
N LYS A 467 7.83 -14.68 11.25
CA LYS A 467 8.63 -15.90 11.49
C LYS A 467 9.46 -16.31 10.27
N PRO A 468 10.56 -17.06 10.45
CA PRO A 468 11.31 -17.63 9.33
C PRO A 468 10.39 -18.43 8.41
N TYR A 469 10.50 -18.18 7.11
CA TYR A 469 9.60 -18.70 6.08
C TYR A 469 10.39 -18.96 4.79
N LYS A 470 9.80 -19.73 3.87
CA LYS A 470 10.44 -20.19 2.65
C LYS A 470 9.79 -19.66 1.38
N TYR A 471 8.48 -19.46 1.35
CA TYR A 471 7.74 -19.15 0.13
C TYR A 471 6.94 -17.85 0.23
N PHE A 472 7.03 -17.03 -0.83
CA PHE A 472 6.03 -16.00 -1.09
C PHE A 472 5.47 -16.12 -2.50
N TYR A 473 4.28 -15.56 -2.68
CA TYR A 473 3.52 -15.49 -3.93
C TYR A 473 3.33 -14.02 -4.30
N ALA A 474 3.37 -13.69 -5.59
CA ALA A 474 3.23 -12.32 -6.07
C ALA A 474 2.64 -12.27 -7.47
N ILE A 475 2.15 -11.09 -7.88
CA ILE A 475 1.96 -10.79 -9.31
C ILE A 475 3.28 -10.28 -9.90
N SER A 476 3.43 -10.45 -11.21
CA SER A 476 4.49 -9.81 -11.97
C SER A 476 4.27 -8.30 -12.04
N SER A 477 5.34 -7.55 -11.85
CA SER A 477 5.42 -6.11 -12.19
C SER A 477 6.28 -5.84 -13.43
N ASP A 478 6.66 -6.86 -14.20
CA ASP A 478 7.38 -6.67 -15.46
C ASP A 478 6.41 -6.66 -16.65
N VAL A 479 6.15 -5.45 -17.19
CA VAL A 479 5.19 -5.19 -18.28
C VAL A 479 5.74 -5.45 -19.68
N ASP A 480 7.06 -5.62 -19.83
CA ASP A 480 7.77 -5.85 -21.09
C ASP A 480 8.15 -7.32 -21.31
N THR A 481 7.41 -8.24 -20.69
CA THR A 481 7.60 -9.69 -20.81
C THR A 481 6.69 -10.29 -21.89
N GLU A 482 6.91 -11.55 -22.22
CA GLU A 482 6.02 -12.30 -23.13
C GLU A 482 4.60 -12.44 -22.56
N ILE A 483 4.48 -12.57 -21.23
CA ILE A 483 3.20 -12.70 -20.51
C ILE A 483 3.20 -11.76 -19.29
N PRO A 484 2.83 -10.48 -19.45
CA PRO A 484 2.81 -9.52 -18.34
C PRO A 484 1.91 -9.94 -17.17
N GLY A 485 0.78 -10.59 -17.46
CA GLY A 485 -0.13 -11.16 -16.48
C GLY A 485 0.37 -12.47 -15.87
N THR A 486 1.53 -12.44 -15.23
CA THR A 486 2.16 -13.62 -14.62
C THR A 486 1.98 -13.63 -13.10
N LEU A 487 1.64 -14.79 -12.53
CA LEU A 487 1.77 -15.10 -11.11
C LEU A 487 3.13 -15.74 -10.83
N ILE A 488 3.70 -15.46 -9.66
CA ILE A 488 5.05 -15.88 -9.28
C ILE A 488 5.00 -16.52 -7.91
N LYS A 489 5.63 -17.69 -7.75
CA LYS A 489 6.01 -18.28 -6.46
C LYS A 489 7.52 -18.23 -6.35
N VAL A 490 8.04 -17.68 -5.25
CA VAL A 490 9.49 -17.58 -5.00
C VAL A 490 9.87 -18.40 -3.78
N ASP A 491 10.91 -19.22 -3.91
CA ASP A 491 11.61 -19.85 -2.80
C ASP A 491 12.75 -18.91 -2.37
N VAL A 492 12.65 -18.34 -1.17
CA VAL A 492 13.59 -17.33 -0.68
C VAL A 492 14.93 -17.90 -0.21
N GLU A 493 15.00 -19.20 0.04
CA GLU A 493 16.23 -19.90 0.43
C GLU A 493 17.04 -20.25 -0.82
N SER A 494 16.42 -20.95 -1.78
CA SER A 494 17.07 -21.39 -3.01
C SER A 494 17.15 -20.31 -4.08
N LYS A 495 16.37 -19.22 -3.95
CA LYS A 495 16.28 -18.09 -4.89
C LYS A 495 15.78 -18.49 -6.27
N THR A 496 15.01 -19.57 -6.31
CA THR A 496 14.32 -20.04 -7.50
C THR A 496 12.89 -19.52 -7.52
N ALA A 497 12.31 -19.45 -8.71
CA ALA A 497 10.92 -19.05 -8.89
C ALA A 497 10.19 -20.01 -9.83
N LYS A 498 8.90 -20.19 -9.57
CA LYS A 498 7.94 -20.80 -10.49
C LYS A 498 6.96 -19.73 -10.95
N THR A 499 6.47 -19.85 -12.16
CA THR A 499 5.55 -18.87 -12.76
C THR A 499 4.36 -19.57 -13.38
N TRP A 500 3.21 -18.93 -13.31
CA TRP A 500 2.03 -19.28 -14.08
C TRP A 500 1.58 -18.04 -14.85
N GLY A 501 1.17 -18.20 -16.09
CA GLY A 501 0.66 -17.11 -16.92
C GLY A 501 0.04 -17.65 -18.20
N GLU A 502 -0.97 -16.94 -18.69
CA GLU A 502 -1.67 -17.25 -19.93
C GLU A 502 -1.72 -15.97 -20.79
N PRO A 503 -1.48 -16.05 -22.10
CA PRO A 503 -1.58 -14.89 -22.98
C PRO A 503 -2.93 -14.17 -22.81
N ASN A 504 -2.88 -12.85 -22.74
CA ASN A 504 -4.05 -11.98 -22.57
C ASN A 504 -4.86 -12.18 -21.26
N CYS A 505 -4.37 -12.96 -20.30
CA CYS A 505 -5.00 -13.10 -18.98
C CYS A 505 -4.23 -12.29 -17.92
N TYR A 506 -4.94 -11.55 -17.08
CA TYR A 506 -4.38 -10.66 -16.07
C TYR A 506 -4.89 -11.03 -14.66
N PRO A 507 -4.17 -11.93 -13.96
CA PRO A 507 -4.52 -12.33 -12.62
C PRO A 507 -4.35 -11.19 -11.58
N SER A 508 -5.11 -11.27 -10.50
CA SER A 508 -5.00 -10.42 -9.32
C SER A 508 -3.91 -10.93 -8.36
N GLU A 509 -3.68 -10.21 -7.26
CA GLU A 509 -2.90 -10.69 -6.11
C GLU A 509 -3.22 -12.16 -5.75
N PRO A 510 -2.21 -13.03 -5.64
CA PRO A 510 -2.38 -14.45 -5.32
C PRO A 510 -2.57 -14.68 -3.81
N ILE A 511 -3.75 -15.17 -3.40
CA ILE A 511 -4.06 -15.47 -1.99
C ILE A 511 -3.77 -16.94 -1.71
N PHE A 512 -2.81 -17.22 -0.82
CA PHE A 512 -2.58 -18.58 -0.34
C PHE A 512 -3.66 -19.00 0.67
N VAL A 513 -4.17 -20.23 0.53
CA VAL A 513 -5.09 -20.87 1.47
C VAL A 513 -4.51 -22.25 1.81
N PRO A 514 -4.13 -22.51 3.07
CA PRO A 514 -3.57 -23.81 3.46
C PRO A 514 -4.61 -24.91 3.32
N SER A 515 -4.15 -26.14 3.06
CA SER A 515 -5.01 -27.31 3.22
C SER A 515 -5.40 -27.48 4.71
N PRO A 516 -6.46 -28.24 5.06
CA PRO A 516 -6.90 -28.37 6.45
C PRO A 516 -5.83 -28.89 7.43
N GLU A 517 -4.93 -29.74 6.95
CA GLU A 517 -3.81 -30.29 7.72
C GLU A 517 -2.52 -30.15 6.89
N PRO A 518 -1.93 -28.94 6.81
CA PRO A 518 -0.85 -28.67 5.87
C PRO A 518 0.45 -29.34 6.32
N LYS A 519 1.06 -30.15 5.44
CA LYS A 519 2.28 -30.92 5.67
C LYS A 519 3.56 -30.11 5.41
N SER A 520 3.48 -29.08 4.58
CA SER A 520 4.56 -28.12 4.30
C SER A 520 4.03 -26.68 4.36
N GLU A 521 4.93 -25.70 4.24
CA GLU A 521 4.56 -24.28 4.23
C GLU A 521 3.63 -23.93 3.07
N ASP A 522 3.82 -24.57 1.94
CA ASP A 522 3.13 -24.40 0.66
C ASP A 522 2.08 -25.49 0.36
N ASP A 523 1.74 -26.34 1.34
CA ASP A 523 0.65 -27.32 1.23
C ASP A 523 -0.71 -26.62 1.33
N GLY A 524 -1.35 -26.44 0.19
CA GLY A 524 -2.60 -25.70 0.04
C GLY A 524 -2.82 -25.28 -1.40
N VAL A 525 -3.61 -24.23 -1.59
CA VAL A 525 -3.88 -23.65 -2.91
C VAL A 525 -3.57 -22.15 -2.94
N VAL A 526 -3.37 -21.62 -4.14
CA VAL A 526 -3.26 -20.19 -4.40
C VAL A 526 -4.43 -19.75 -5.27
N LEU A 527 -5.18 -18.77 -4.79
CA LEU A 527 -6.36 -18.22 -5.47
C LEU A 527 -6.03 -16.89 -6.12
N SER A 528 -6.51 -16.66 -7.34
CA SER A 528 -6.39 -15.36 -8.00
C SER A 528 -7.61 -15.09 -8.86
N ALA A 529 -8.15 -13.87 -8.80
CA ALA A 529 -9.18 -13.43 -9.73
C ALA A 529 -8.53 -13.09 -11.08
N MET A 530 -9.18 -13.45 -12.17
CA MET A 530 -8.69 -13.21 -13.52
C MET A 530 -9.62 -12.28 -14.27
N VAL A 531 -9.02 -11.42 -15.10
CA VAL A 531 -9.70 -10.69 -16.16
C VAL A 531 -8.88 -10.85 -17.44
N TRP A 532 -9.52 -10.80 -18.60
CA TRP A 532 -8.84 -10.90 -19.89
C TRP A 532 -8.71 -9.52 -20.52
N GLY A 533 -7.64 -9.26 -21.27
CA GLY A 533 -7.45 -7.99 -21.99
C GLY A 533 -8.23 -7.92 -23.30
N GLU A 534 -7.93 -6.90 -24.09
CA GLU A 534 -8.52 -6.61 -25.41
C GLU A 534 -10.04 -6.42 -25.31
N GLU A 535 -10.80 -6.98 -26.26
CA GLU A 535 -12.26 -6.84 -26.33
C GLU A 535 -13.00 -7.71 -25.30
N ASP A 536 -12.30 -8.63 -24.60
CA ASP A 536 -12.90 -9.55 -23.64
C ASP A 536 -13.11 -8.91 -22.25
N THR A 537 -13.85 -7.79 -22.26
CA THR A 537 -13.97 -6.93 -21.08
C THR A 537 -14.96 -7.43 -20.04
N ASN A 538 -15.90 -8.31 -20.41
CA ASN A 538 -16.96 -8.84 -19.57
C ASN A 538 -16.64 -10.23 -18.98
N HIS A 539 -15.39 -10.67 -19.07
CA HIS A 539 -14.98 -11.99 -18.62
C HIS A 539 -14.20 -11.92 -17.31
N VAL A 540 -14.69 -12.66 -16.32
CA VAL A 540 -14.09 -12.78 -14.99
C VAL A 540 -13.84 -14.24 -14.68
N GLY A 541 -12.75 -14.53 -13.99
CA GLY A 541 -12.43 -15.89 -13.55
C GLY A 541 -11.92 -15.94 -12.12
N LEU A 542 -11.99 -17.13 -11.53
CA LEU A 542 -11.23 -17.52 -10.35
C LEU A 542 -10.28 -18.65 -10.76
N LEU A 543 -8.98 -18.44 -10.60
CA LEU A 543 -7.94 -19.44 -10.76
C LEU A 543 -7.63 -20.12 -9.43
N VAL A 544 -7.42 -21.43 -9.47
CA VAL A 544 -6.91 -22.23 -8.36
C VAL A 544 -5.64 -22.95 -8.78
N LEU A 545 -4.51 -22.53 -8.21
CA LEU A 545 -3.21 -23.19 -8.38
C LEU A 545 -2.90 -24.08 -7.19
N ASP A 546 -2.22 -25.19 -7.43
CA ASP A 546 -1.61 -26.00 -6.39
C ASP A 546 -0.44 -25.25 -5.75
N GLY A 547 -0.43 -25.16 -4.41
CA GLY A 547 0.55 -24.37 -3.67
C GLY A 547 1.99 -24.87 -3.90
N GLU A 548 2.22 -26.18 -3.96
CA GLU A 548 3.55 -26.79 -4.05
C GLU A 548 4.12 -26.72 -5.48
N SER A 549 3.42 -27.35 -6.42
CA SER A 549 3.82 -27.47 -7.83
C SER A 549 3.68 -26.14 -8.58
N PHE A 550 2.76 -25.27 -8.14
CA PHE A 550 2.36 -24.03 -8.81
C PHE A 550 1.74 -24.27 -10.19
N THR A 551 1.10 -25.43 -10.36
CA THR A 551 0.34 -25.80 -11.56
C THR A 551 -1.15 -25.59 -11.34
N GLU A 552 -1.90 -25.37 -12.42
CA GLU A 552 -3.34 -25.14 -12.33
C GLU A 552 -4.08 -26.42 -11.97
N LEU A 553 -4.88 -26.35 -10.90
CA LEU A 553 -5.80 -27.42 -10.51
C LEU A 553 -7.13 -27.27 -11.24
N GLY A 554 -7.64 -26.05 -11.31
CA GLY A 554 -8.85 -25.70 -12.02
C GLY A 554 -9.17 -24.21 -11.93
N ARG A 555 -10.25 -23.81 -12.61
CA ARG A 555 -10.76 -22.45 -12.61
C ARG A 555 -12.28 -22.42 -12.72
N ALA A 556 -12.87 -21.29 -12.36
CA ALA A 556 -14.27 -20.98 -12.62
C ALA A 556 -14.37 -19.68 -13.41
N GLU A 557 -15.10 -19.70 -14.53
CA GLU A 557 -15.23 -18.55 -15.44
C GLU A 557 -16.68 -18.04 -15.50
N PHE A 558 -16.83 -16.73 -15.66
CA PHE A 558 -18.10 -16.01 -15.58
C PHE A 558 -18.18 -14.93 -16.68
N ASN A 559 -19.38 -14.71 -17.20
CA ASN A 559 -19.68 -13.56 -18.06
C ASN A 559 -20.50 -12.54 -17.28
N THR A 560 -20.00 -11.31 -17.20
CA THR A 560 -20.64 -10.19 -16.51
C THR A 560 -21.50 -9.37 -17.47
N PRO A 561 -22.54 -8.66 -16.98
CA PRO A 561 -23.39 -7.83 -17.84
C PRO A 561 -22.68 -6.55 -18.34
N SER A 562 -21.65 -6.09 -17.62
CA SER A 562 -20.82 -4.93 -17.99
C SER A 562 -19.32 -5.25 -17.84
N PRO A 563 -18.41 -4.41 -18.36
CA PRO A 563 -16.97 -4.61 -18.21
C PRO A 563 -16.55 -4.85 -16.75
N ALA A 564 -15.68 -5.83 -16.55
CA ALA A 564 -15.17 -6.22 -15.25
C ALA A 564 -13.79 -5.57 -14.98
N PRO A 565 -13.69 -4.70 -13.97
CA PRO A 565 -12.43 -4.09 -13.59
C PRO A 565 -11.47 -5.05 -12.88
N LYS A 566 -10.17 -4.79 -13.01
CA LYS A 566 -9.14 -5.50 -12.25
C LYS A 566 -9.07 -5.00 -10.80
N CYS A 567 -9.05 -5.92 -9.84
CA CYS A 567 -8.97 -5.61 -8.41
C CYS A 567 -7.53 -5.53 -7.86
N LEU A 568 -7.38 -4.94 -6.67
CA LEU A 568 -6.11 -4.69 -5.96
C LEU A 568 -5.83 -5.75 -4.90
N HIS A 569 -6.41 -5.62 -3.70
CA HIS A 569 -6.16 -6.51 -2.56
C HIS A 569 -7.41 -7.26 -2.11
N GLY A 570 -7.21 -8.38 -1.42
CA GLY A 570 -8.31 -9.20 -0.94
C GLY A 570 -7.97 -10.10 0.24
N TRP A 571 -9.01 -10.77 0.72
CA TRP A 571 -8.93 -11.72 1.82
C TRP A 571 -9.79 -12.94 1.51
N PHE A 572 -9.32 -14.13 1.92
CA PHE A 572 -10.12 -15.34 1.87
C PHE A 572 -10.76 -15.55 3.25
N LEU A 573 -12.08 -15.63 3.28
CA LEU A 573 -12.87 -15.92 4.47
C LEU A 573 -13.30 -17.39 4.43
N PRO A 574 -12.74 -18.27 5.29
CA PRO A 574 -13.22 -19.64 5.40
C PRO A 574 -14.71 -19.67 5.78
N SER A 575 -15.44 -20.69 5.34
CA SER A 575 -16.82 -20.91 5.79
C SER A 575 -16.83 -21.16 7.30
N LYS A 576 -17.77 -20.55 8.03
CA LYS A 576 -18.05 -20.92 9.42
C LYS A 576 -18.71 -22.30 9.40
N GLU A 577 -18.11 -23.28 10.09
CA GLU A 577 -18.69 -24.63 10.26
C GLU A 577 -20.02 -24.60 11.04
#